data_AF-A0A2K4MP33-F1
#
_entry.id   AF-A0A2K4MP33-F1
#
_cell.length_a   1.000
_cell.length_b   1.000
_cell.length_c   1.000
_cell.angle_alpha   90.00
_cell.angle_beta   90.00
_cell.angle_gamma   90.00
#
_symmetry.space_group_name_H-M   'P 1'
#
loop_
_entity.id
_entity.type
_entity.pdbx_description
1 polymer ?
#
loop_
_entity_poly.entity_id
_entity_poly.type
_entity_poly.pdbx_seq_one_letter_code
_entity_poly.pdbx_strand_id
1 'polypeptide(L)'
;MKSLPRNARIRGEPFLPSRFIFGDAVDDEGLEGSEYLVHTESPAFICRLVGNDDTDFPGRESEGLASAVLYDEAEKITVYVCNLRLRLFDFNFYDEVEPNVGQLQDICDEAMRAYQKLQKAYAERDAAGPPPREMRTGPTKPLPPAERQQAISQLIEQARLAVGKPMGGMQLAAAVQMALMAGDQAVFTEAQLALLAEPDARQLLIQRARDAVAFPEVLRKDGSVVSFELWALPFAFSRSQGGVWWHFPRLEALEVALADALEVPEKSILWISPTLFTVDMLNERGCQDLVQLAPVMDAGCDFAPLDPESSRATYEAARKTNDPQLVMAWIPFLVERGALPMDKARRLARRALDVAMPLVQQAVAAEMEYGEAELFAPLPWWEALSSGMRAWNRKRLGVTAALLAASQGGIDKLEAVAEYQPEIQGFEVALRVKGRDEVEARVPWLVVPDVAPDRDAAWRDLADCLREAGMPLSQSVARLH
;
A
#
# COMPACT_ATOMS: atom_id res chain seq x y z
N MET A 1 3.97 21.14 5.90
CA MET A 1 4.07 21.82 4.59
C MET A 1 4.08 20.76 3.51
N LYS A 2 3.28 20.92 2.44
CA LYS A 2 3.28 19.99 1.29
C LYS A 2 4.69 19.96 0.69
N SER A 3 5.24 18.77 0.40
CA SER A 3 6.44 18.68 -0.41
C SER A 3 6.12 19.23 -1.79
N LEU A 4 6.88 20.24 -2.21
CA LEU A 4 6.76 20.77 -3.57
C LEU A 4 7.45 19.80 -4.53
N PRO A 5 6.92 19.60 -5.74
CA PRO A 5 7.62 18.83 -6.76
C PRO A 5 8.97 19.47 -7.05
N ARG A 6 9.97 18.64 -7.32
CA ARG A 6 11.41 18.97 -7.48
C ARG A 6 11.71 20.13 -8.46
N ASN A 7 10.73 20.52 -9.30
CA ASN A 7 10.85 21.56 -10.34
C ASN A 7 9.83 22.71 -10.21
N ALA A 8 9.20 22.89 -9.04
CA ALA A 8 8.30 24.03 -8.83
C ALA A 8 9.10 25.36 -8.89
N ARG A 9 8.81 26.22 -9.87
CA ARG A 9 9.24 27.63 -9.81
C ARG A 9 8.46 28.30 -8.69
N ILE A 10 9.10 28.47 -7.55
CA ILE A 10 8.52 29.16 -6.39
C ILE A 10 8.34 30.64 -6.77
N ARG A 11 7.10 31.06 -7.06
CA ARG A 11 6.73 32.48 -7.02
C ARG A 11 6.35 32.81 -5.58
N GLY A 12 7.27 33.43 -4.85
CA GLY A 12 7.02 34.02 -3.55
C GLY A 12 7.77 35.35 -3.47
N GLU A 13 7.13 36.37 -2.91
CA GLU A 13 7.83 37.55 -2.39
C GLU A 13 8.84 37.09 -1.33
N PRO A 14 9.99 37.78 -1.17
CA PRO A 14 10.99 37.39 -0.19
C PRO A 14 10.36 37.49 1.20
N PHE A 15 10.04 36.35 1.80
CA PHE A 15 9.75 36.27 3.22
C PHE A 15 10.92 36.92 3.96
N LEU A 16 10.62 37.81 4.91
CA LEU A 16 11.61 38.25 5.89
C LEU A 16 12.20 36.97 6.53
N PRO A 17 13.52 36.75 6.51
CA PRO A 17 14.10 35.54 7.06
C PRO A 17 13.71 35.42 8.54
N SER A 18 13.45 34.19 8.99
CA SER A 18 13.32 33.87 10.41
C SER A 18 14.47 34.49 11.21
N ARG A 19 14.19 35.02 12.41
CA ARG A 19 15.19 35.58 13.33
C ARG A 19 16.33 34.59 13.63
N PHE A 20 15.99 33.30 13.72
CA PHE A 20 16.93 32.20 13.86
C PHE A 20 16.82 31.22 12.68
N ILE A 21 17.95 30.84 12.09
CA ILE A 21 18.04 29.83 11.05
C ILE A 21 19.02 28.76 11.53
N PHE A 22 18.57 27.51 11.56
CA PHE A 22 19.39 26.34 11.85
C PHE A 22 19.67 25.60 10.56
N GLY A 23 20.90 25.16 10.35
CA GLY A 23 21.27 24.45 9.12
C GLY A 23 22.42 23.48 9.33
N ASP A 24 22.42 22.44 8.51
CA ASP A 24 23.49 21.47 8.44
C ASP A 24 24.42 21.78 7.27
N ALA A 25 25.69 21.40 7.38
CA ALA A 25 26.64 21.44 6.28
C ALA A 25 26.99 20.01 5.82
N VAL A 26 27.15 19.85 4.52
CA VAL A 26 27.58 18.59 3.89
C VAL A 26 28.86 18.87 3.12
N ASP A 27 29.90 18.09 3.39
CA ASP A 27 31.17 18.10 2.67
C ASP A 27 31.39 16.77 1.92
N ASP A 28 32.59 16.60 1.36
CA ASP A 28 32.97 15.38 0.61
C ASP A 28 33.06 14.12 1.50
N GLU A 29 33.14 14.28 2.83
CA GLU A 29 33.20 13.19 3.82
C GLU A 29 31.83 12.89 4.44
N GLY A 30 30.84 13.77 4.29
CA GLY A 30 29.45 13.56 4.65
C GLY A 30 28.83 14.74 5.38
N LEU A 31 27.89 14.45 6.29
CA LEU A 31 27.30 15.47 7.15
C LEU A 31 28.33 15.90 8.20
N GLU A 32 28.58 17.21 8.32
CA GLU A 32 29.45 17.73 9.38
C GLU A 32 28.91 17.36 10.77
N GLY A 33 29.81 17.11 11.73
CA GLY A 33 29.44 16.82 13.11
C GLY A 33 28.88 18.02 13.89
N SER A 34 28.81 19.19 13.27
CA SER A 34 28.28 20.43 13.83
C SER A 34 27.20 21.02 12.94
N GLU A 35 26.13 21.51 13.57
CA GLU A 35 25.11 22.33 12.92
C GLU A 35 25.55 23.81 12.96
N TYR A 36 24.82 24.66 12.26
CA TYR A 36 25.04 26.11 12.19
C TYR A 36 23.80 26.85 12.64
N LEU A 37 24.00 27.93 13.40
CA LEU A 37 22.97 28.89 13.79
C LEU A 37 23.30 30.25 13.17
N VAL A 38 22.33 30.81 12.45
CA VAL A 38 22.37 32.20 11.97
C VAL A 38 21.32 33.02 12.72
N HIS A 39 21.76 34.09 13.38
CA HIS A 39 20.91 35.14 13.93
C HIS A 39 20.86 36.31 12.96
N THR A 40 19.67 36.65 12.47
CA THR A 40 19.49 37.60 11.35
C THR A 40 19.15 39.02 11.80
N GLU A 41 18.92 39.25 13.10
CA GLU A 41 18.68 40.56 13.70
C GLU A 41 19.94 41.11 14.35
N SER A 42 20.03 42.43 14.53
CA SER A 42 21.18 43.05 15.19
C SER A 42 21.29 42.62 16.67
N PRO A 43 22.44 42.12 17.15
CA PRO A 43 23.67 41.88 16.38
C PRO A 43 23.59 40.59 15.56
N ALA A 44 23.82 40.71 14.25
CA ALA A 44 23.71 39.59 13.33
C ALA A 44 24.98 38.76 13.38
N PHE A 45 24.84 37.43 13.50
CA PHE A 45 25.98 36.52 13.56
C PHE A 45 25.67 35.14 12.99
N ILE A 46 26.74 34.42 12.68
CA ILE A 46 26.71 32.97 12.48
C ILE A 46 27.60 32.32 13.55
N CYS A 47 27.18 31.17 14.06
CA CYS A 47 27.98 30.34 14.95
C CYS A 47 27.71 28.86 14.69
N ARG A 48 28.57 28.00 15.23
CA ARG A 48 28.40 26.55 15.21
C ARG A 48 27.64 26.08 16.43
N LEU A 49 26.88 25.00 16.26
CA LEU A 49 26.08 24.33 17.26
C LEU A 49 26.48 22.85 17.33
N VAL A 50 26.76 22.37 18.53
CA VAL A 50 27.00 20.94 18.79
C VAL A 50 26.19 20.45 19.98
N GLY A 51 25.78 19.19 19.93
CA GLY A 51 25.17 18.48 21.04
C GLY A 51 26.18 17.65 21.85
N ASN A 52 25.70 17.06 22.95
CA ASN A 52 26.49 16.25 23.88
C ASN A 52 27.69 16.99 24.50
N ASP A 53 27.62 18.32 24.62
CA ASP A 53 28.67 19.10 25.27
C ASP A 53 28.58 18.98 26.80
N ASP A 54 29.71 18.73 27.47
CA ASP A 54 29.83 18.56 28.93
C ASP A 54 30.65 19.65 29.64
N THR A 55 30.72 20.86 29.05
CA THR A 55 31.42 22.01 29.66
C THR A 55 30.78 22.42 30.98
N ASP A 56 31.58 22.54 32.04
CA ASP A 56 31.12 22.92 33.38
C ASP A 56 30.81 24.43 33.48
N PHE A 57 29.71 24.78 34.15
CA PHE A 57 29.32 26.17 34.42
C PHE A 57 28.36 26.29 35.62
N PRO A 58 28.29 27.45 36.30
CA PRO A 58 27.35 27.67 37.40
C PRO A 58 25.89 27.51 36.94
N GLY A 59 25.22 26.48 37.44
CA GLY A 59 23.83 26.18 37.08
C GLY A 59 23.63 24.98 36.15
N ARG A 60 24.71 24.26 35.78
CA ARG A 60 24.67 23.02 34.97
C ARG A 60 23.60 22.01 35.43
N GLU A 61 23.43 21.84 36.74
CA GLU A 61 22.51 20.87 37.34
C GLU A 61 21.15 21.49 37.73
N SER A 62 20.79 22.66 37.19
CA SER A 62 19.52 23.33 37.52
C SER A 62 18.31 22.67 36.86
N GLU A 63 17.15 22.70 37.52
CA GLU A 63 15.88 22.13 37.01
C GLU A 63 15.25 22.95 35.86
N GLY A 64 15.67 24.20 35.63
CA GLY A 64 15.21 25.06 34.53
C GLY A 64 16.33 25.36 33.53
N LEU A 65 16.03 25.99 32.38
CA LEU A 65 17.08 26.40 31.41
C LEU A 65 18.09 27.31 32.12
N ALA A 66 19.33 26.85 32.20
CA ALA A 66 20.46 27.58 32.72
C ALA A 66 21.56 27.58 31.67
N SER A 67 22.22 28.71 31.53
CA SER A 67 23.27 28.91 30.52
C SER A 67 24.38 29.81 31.04
N ALA A 68 25.49 29.81 30.33
CA ALA A 68 26.58 30.74 30.54
C ALA A 68 27.28 31.02 29.21
N VAL A 69 27.76 32.26 29.07
CA VAL A 69 28.75 32.61 28.05
C VAL A 69 30.12 32.61 28.72
N LEU A 70 31.01 31.75 28.23
CA LEU A 70 32.35 31.52 28.75
C LEU A 70 33.40 31.88 27.70
N TYR A 71 34.63 32.05 28.16
CA TYR A 71 35.79 32.16 27.28
C TYR A 71 36.62 30.89 27.42
N ASP A 72 36.78 30.15 26.32
CA ASP A 72 37.62 28.96 26.24
C ASP A 72 39.07 29.40 26.07
N GLU A 73 39.88 29.30 27.13
CA GLU A 73 41.28 29.74 27.08
C GLU A 73 42.16 28.90 26.16
N ALA A 74 41.81 27.63 25.94
CA ALA A 74 42.61 26.72 25.12
C ALA A 74 42.46 27.07 23.64
N GLU A 75 41.23 27.27 23.20
CA GLU A 75 40.89 27.59 21.81
C GLU A 75 40.85 29.11 21.54
N LYS A 76 40.88 29.94 22.59
CA LYS A 76 40.79 31.42 22.55
C LYS A 76 39.51 31.91 21.89
N ILE A 77 38.39 31.26 22.19
CA ILE A 77 37.07 31.56 21.61
C ILE A 77 36.04 31.81 22.70
N THR A 78 35.03 32.60 22.36
CA THR A 78 33.82 32.74 23.18
C THR A 78 32.87 31.58 22.89
N VAL A 79 32.34 30.98 23.95
CA VAL A 79 31.40 29.86 23.85
C VAL A 79 30.15 30.16 24.68
N TYR A 80 29.00 29.73 24.19
CA TYR A 80 27.79 29.65 24.98
C TYR A 80 27.51 28.18 25.28
N VAL A 81 27.16 27.88 26.52
CA VAL A 81 26.83 26.54 26.99
C VAL A 81 25.53 26.57 27.79
N CYS A 82 24.76 25.50 27.73
CA CYS A 82 23.55 25.35 28.54
C CYS A 82 23.36 23.94 29.08
N ASN A 83 22.50 23.80 30.09
CA ASN A 83 22.22 22.51 30.75
C ASN A 83 21.45 21.51 29.87
N LEU A 84 21.13 21.87 28.62
CA LEU A 84 20.63 20.98 27.59
C LEU A 84 21.74 20.20 26.87
N ARG A 85 23.00 20.35 27.31
CA ARG A 85 24.20 19.78 26.67
C ARG A 85 24.39 20.26 25.24
N LEU A 86 24.05 21.53 24.98
CA LEU A 86 24.28 22.22 23.72
C LEU A 86 25.38 23.27 23.92
N ARG A 87 26.26 23.40 22.92
CA ARG A 87 27.31 24.42 22.88
C ARG A 87 27.23 25.20 21.57
N LEU A 88 27.28 26.53 21.69
CA LEU A 88 27.48 27.44 20.56
C LEU A 88 28.89 28.03 20.61
N PHE A 89 29.59 28.07 19.48
CA PHE A 89 30.97 28.52 19.41
C PHE A 89 31.31 29.04 17.99
N ASP A 90 32.51 29.58 17.79
CA ASP A 90 32.92 30.21 16.52
C ASP A 90 31.97 31.34 16.08
N PHE A 91 31.60 32.24 16.99
CA PHE A 91 30.77 33.39 16.68
C PHE A 91 31.45 34.34 15.70
N ASN A 92 30.81 34.59 14.57
CA ASN A 92 31.23 35.54 13.56
C ASN A 92 30.14 36.59 13.35
N PHE A 93 30.41 37.83 13.76
CA PHE A 93 29.47 38.95 13.71
C PHE A 93 29.60 39.68 12.37
N TYR A 94 28.47 39.92 11.71
CA TYR A 94 28.43 40.54 10.38
C TYR A 94 28.49 42.08 10.44
N ASP A 95 27.97 42.67 11.50
CA ASP A 95 27.99 44.11 11.72
C ASP A 95 29.11 44.49 12.72
N GLU A 96 29.63 45.73 12.68
CA GLU A 96 30.57 46.26 13.69
C GLU A 96 29.94 46.41 15.11
N VAL A 97 28.82 45.75 15.37
CA VAL A 97 28.06 45.78 16.62
C VAL A 97 28.25 44.43 17.31
N GLU A 98 29.20 44.38 18.24
CA GLU A 98 29.39 43.20 19.11
C GLU A 98 28.44 43.27 20.32
N PRO A 99 27.68 42.19 20.63
CA PRO A 99 26.89 42.13 21.85
C PRO A 99 27.77 42.10 23.10
N ASN A 100 27.26 42.63 24.21
CA ASN A 100 27.84 42.27 25.50
C ASN A 100 27.46 40.83 25.90
N VAL A 101 28.17 40.27 26.89
CA VAL A 101 28.01 38.89 27.35
C VAL A 101 26.57 38.54 27.70
N GLY A 102 25.86 39.41 28.41
CA GLY A 102 24.46 39.17 28.81
C GLY A 102 23.52 39.20 27.61
N GLN A 103 23.71 40.14 26.68
CA GLN A 103 22.93 40.22 25.45
C GLN A 103 23.13 38.98 24.57
N LEU A 104 24.38 38.52 24.41
CA LEU A 104 24.67 37.29 23.66
C LEU A 104 24.02 36.08 24.33
N GLN A 105 24.10 35.99 25.66
CA GLN A 105 23.47 34.92 26.42
C GLN A 105 21.95 34.88 26.23
N ASP A 106 21.27 36.02 26.32
CA ASP A 106 19.82 36.13 26.12
C ASP A 106 19.40 35.69 24.70
N ILE A 107 20.14 36.14 23.67
CA ILE A 107 19.89 35.74 22.27
C ILE A 107 20.09 34.22 22.10
N CYS A 108 21.14 33.66 22.66
CA CYS A 108 21.42 32.23 22.60
C CYS A 108 20.37 31.40 23.35
N ASP A 109 19.89 31.86 24.52
CA ASP A 109 18.80 31.21 25.25
C ASP A 109 17.50 31.16 24.43
N GLU A 110 17.17 32.25 23.75
CA GLU A 110 16.02 32.30 22.84
C GLU A 110 16.21 31.36 21.65
N ALA A 111 17.40 31.31 21.08
CA ALA A 111 17.75 30.39 20.00
C ALA A 111 17.59 28.93 20.45
N MET A 112 18.09 28.56 21.63
CA MET A 112 17.96 27.19 22.14
C MET A 112 16.51 26.80 22.40
N ARG A 113 15.67 27.72 22.88
CA ARG A 113 14.22 27.47 23.00
C ARG A 113 13.56 27.27 21.63
N ALA A 114 13.96 28.02 20.61
CA ALA A 114 13.48 27.84 19.24
C ALA A 114 13.93 26.49 18.67
N TYR A 115 15.20 26.12 18.90
CA TYR A 115 15.79 24.85 18.50
C TYR A 115 15.06 23.65 19.12
N GLN A 116 14.77 23.69 20.43
CA GLN A 116 13.98 22.65 21.09
C GLN A 116 12.57 22.50 20.53
N LYS A 117 11.90 23.62 20.22
CA LYS A 117 10.56 23.58 19.58
C LYS A 117 10.64 22.96 18.19
N LEU A 118 11.70 23.25 17.43
CA LEU A 118 11.93 22.69 16.11
C LEU A 118 12.18 21.17 16.19
N GLN A 119 13.06 20.73 17.07
CA GLN A 119 13.34 19.31 17.31
C GLN A 119 12.09 18.56 17.77
N LYS A 120 11.30 19.14 18.69
CA LYS A 120 10.01 18.58 19.10
C LYS A 120 9.02 18.49 17.94
N ALA A 121 8.94 19.51 17.09
CA ALA A 121 8.06 19.50 15.92
C ALA A 121 8.50 18.45 14.87
N TYR A 122 9.81 18.24 14.69
CA TYR A 122 10.31 17.16 13.84
C TYR A 122 10.02 15.79 14.43
N ALA A 123 10.27 15.57 15.71
CA ALA A 123 9.93 14.32 16.39
C ALA A 123 8.42 14.03 16.34
N GLU A 124 7.57 15.05 16.54
CA GLU A 124 6.11 14.93 16.43
C GLU A 124 5.67 14.65 14.99
N ARG A 125 6.28 15.29 13.98
CA ARG A 125 6.00 15.03 12.56
C ARG A 125 6.40 13.61 12.16
N ASP A 126 7.60 13.19 12.56
CA ASP A 126 8.13 11.88 12.22
C ASP A 126 7.34 10.78 12.96
N ALA A 127 6.81 11.07 14.15
CA ALA A 127 5.88 10.20 14.87
C ALA A 127 4.46 10.17 14.27
N ALA A 128 3.92 11.33 13.87
CA ALA A 128 2.56 11.47 13.33
C ALA A 128 2.43 11.01 11.86
N GLY A 129 3.53 10.98 11.11
CA GLY A 129 3.52 10.71 9.67
C GLY A 129 2.97 11.88 8.85
N PRO A 130 2.94 11.77 7.51
CA PRO A 130 2.28 12.75 6.65
C PRO A 130 0.79 12.87 7.01
N PRO A 131 0.18 14.06 6.83
CA PRO A 131 -1.24 14.24 7.09
C PRO A 131 -2.05 13.21 6.29
N PRO A 132 -3.06 12.58 6.91
CA PRO A 132 -3.82 11.52 6.24
C PRO A 132 -4.45 12.06 4.96
N ARG A 133 -4.27 11.32 3.86
CA ARG A 133 -4.88 11.64 2.58
C ARG A 133 -6.40 11.51 2.69
N GLU A 134 -7.10 12.31 1.90
CA GLU A 134 -8.56 12.17 1.78
C GLU A 134 -8.88 10.78 1.25
N MET A 135 -9.69 10.01 1.98
CA MET A 135 -10.20 8.72 1.52
C MET A 135 -11.44 8.93 0.65
N ARG A 136 -11.44 8.36 -0.56
CA ARG A 136 -12.57 8.43 -1.49
C ARG A 136 -13.17 7.06 -1.72
N THR A 137 -14.46 6.96 -1.49
CA THR A 137 -15.24 5.76 -1.79
C THR A 137 -15.58 5.68 -3.26
N GLY A 138 -15.62 4.46 -3.79
CA GLY A 138 -16.14 4.21 -5.13
C GLY A 138 -17.63 4.55 -5.25
N PRO A 139 -18.14 4.81 -6.46
CA PRO A 139 -19.57 4.97 -6.67
C PRO A 139 -20.29 3.66 -6.33
N THR A 140 -21.18 3.68 -5.34
CA THR A 140 -21.93 2.49 -4.89
C THR A 140 -23.42 2.58 -5.17
N LYS A 141 -23.90 3.72 -5.68
CA LYS A 141 -25.32 3.96 -5.88
C LYS A 141 -25.81 3.20 -7.13
N PRO A 142 -26.76 2.26 -6.98
CA PRO A 142 -27.34 1.57 -8.13
C PRO A 142 -28.04 2.54 -9.08
N LEU A 143 -27.96 2.25 -10.38
CA LEU A 143 -28.74 2.94 -11.40
C LEU A 143 -30.24 2.66 -11.21
N PRO A 144 -31.13 3.61 -11.59
CA PRO A 144 -32.55 3.33 -11.71
C PRO A 144 -32.81 2.11 -12.61
N PRO A 145 -33.82 1.27 -12.31
CA PRO A 145 -34.01 -0.01 -13.03
C PRO A 145 -34.08 0.10 -14.56
N ALA A 146 -34.74 1.13 -15.09
CA ALA A 146 -34.85 1.35 -16.53
C ALA A 146 -33.49 1.72 -17.17
N GLU A 147 -32.73 2.60 -16.52
CA GLU A 147 -31.40 3.02 -16.96
C GLU A 147 -30.41 1.85 -16.88
N ARG A 148 -30.49 1.04 -15.82
CA ARG A 148 -29.70 -0.19 -15.69
C ARG A 148 -29.98 -1.14 -16.84
N GLN A 149 -31.26 -1.44 -17.10
CA GLN A 149 -31.63 -2.38 -18.17
C GLN A 149 -31.17 -1.88 -19.54
N GLN A 150 -31.24 -0.56 -19.77
CA GLN A 150 -30.73 0.07 -20.98
C GLN A 150 -29.20 -0.10 -21.08
N ALA A 151 -28.46 0.19 -20.01
CA ALA A 151 -27.00 0.04 -19.98
C ALA A 151 -26.56 -1.42 -20.21
N ILE A 152 -27.25 -2.39 -19.59
CA ILE A 152 -27.02 -3.84 -19.82
C ILE A 152 -27.24 -4.17 -21.30
N SER A 153 -28.38 -3.77 -21.86
CA SER A 153 -28.73 -4.08 -23.26
C SER A 153 -27.73 -3.46 -24.24
N GLN A 154 -27.28 -2.23 -23.96
CA GLN A 154 -26.25 -1.56 -24.75
C GLN A 154 -24.91 -2.29 -24.71
N LEU A 155 -24.44 -2.74 -23.53
CA LEU A 155 -23.20 -3.52 -23.45
C LEU A 155 -23.29 -4.83 -24.21
N ILE A 156 -24.41 -5.55 -24.10
CA ILE A 156 -24.66 -6.80 -24.82
C ILE A 156 -24.60 -6.57 -26.34
N GLU A 157 -25.31 -5.57 -26.85
CA GLU A 157 -25.31 -5.24 -28.28
C GLU A 157 -23.92 -4.82 -28.78
N GLN A 158 -23.22 -3.97 -28.02
CA GLN A 158 -21.85 -3.55 -28.37
C GLN A 158 -20.89 -4.74 -28.40
N ALA A 159 -20.99 -5.66 -27.45
CA ALA A 159 -20.17 -6.87 -27.43
C ALA A 159 -20.40 -7.73 -28.68
N ARG A 160 -21.66 -7.96 -29.05
CA ARG A 160 -22.03 -8.69 -30.28
C ARG A 160 -21.52 -8.01 -31.54
N LEU A 161 -21.69 -6.69 -31.63
CA LEU A 161 -21.26 -5.91 -32.80
C LEU A 161 -19.74 -5.87 -32.96
N ALA A 162 -18.99 -5.96 -31.85
CA ALA A 162 -17.54 -5.89 -31.83
C ALA A 162 -16.83 -7.19 -32.25
N VAL A 163 -17.52 -8.34 -32.22
CA VAL A 163 -16.91 -9.63 -32.59
C VAL A 163 -16.33 -9.57 -34.00
N GLY A 164 -15.02 -9.80 -34.11
CA GLY A 164 -14.29 -9.77 -35.38
C GLY A 164 -14.14 -8.39 -36.03
N LYS A 165 -14.51 -7.29 -35.35
CA LYS A 165 -14.48 -5.93 -35.89
C LYS A 165 -13.59 -4.99 -35.05
N PRO A 166 -12.42 -4.54 -35.57
CA PRO A 166 -11.51 -3.68 -34.82
C PRO A 166 -12.13 -2.38 -34.29
N MET A 167 -12.90 -1.67 -35.12
CA MET A 167 -13.58 -0.43 -34.71
C MET A 167 -14.65 -0.67 -33.64
N GLY A 168 -15.40 -1.77 -33.74
CA GLY A 168 -16.36 -2.17 -32.70
C GLY A 168 -15.66 -2.49 -31.38
N GLY A 169 -14.45 -3.05 -31.43
CA GLY A 169 -13.64 -3.31 -30.25
C GLY A 169 -13.28 -2.06 -29.44
N MET A 170 -13.05 -0.91 -30.09
CA MET A 170 -12.78 0.35 -29.38
C MET A 170 -14.05 0.94 -28.75
N GLN A 171 -15.18 0.87 -29.45
CA GLN A 171 -16.46 1.32 -28.91
C GLN A 171 -16.88 0.50 -27.69
N LEU A 172 -16.68 -0.83 -27.74
CA LEU A 172 -16.90 -1.71 -26.62
C LEU A 172 -15.99 -1.36 -25.43
N ALA A 173 -14.70 -1.11 -25.67
CA ALA A 173 -13.76 -0.74 -24.60
C ALA A 173 -14.22 0.53 -23.86
N ALA A 174 -14.63 1.57 -24.61
CA ALA A 174 -15.17 2.79 -24.01
C ALA A 174 -16.48 2.54 -23.25
N ALA A 175 -17.38 1.73 -23.79
CA ALA A 175 -18.64 1.38 -23.14
C ALA A 175 -18.41 0.62 -21.82
N VAL A 176 -17.48 -0.33 -21.81
CA VAL A 176 -17.09 -1.06 -20.60
C VAL A 176 -16.46 -0.13 -19.57
N GLN A 177 -15.51 0.74 -19.97
CA GLN A 177 -14.91 1.71 -19.07
C GLN A 177 -15.98 2.58 -18.39
N MET A 178 -16.94 3.10 -19.17
CA MET A 178 -18.03 3.91 -18.62
C MET A 178 -18.91 3.11 -17.64
N ALA A 179 -19.24 1.87 -17.97
CA ALA A 179 -20.08 1.03 -17.12
C ALA A 179 -19.40 0.71 -15.77
N LEU A 180 -18.12 0.33 -15.80
CA LEU A 180 -17.35 0.05 -14.58
C LEU A 180 -17.15 1.33 -13.74
N MET A 181 -16.86 2.46 -14.40
CA MET A 181 -16.68 3.75 -13.72
C MET A 181 -17.97 4.26 -13.06
N ALA A 182 -19.15 3.87 -13.54
CA ALA A 182 -20.43 4.26 -12.97
C ALA A 182 -20.75 3.56 -11.63
N GLY A 183 -20.14 2.39 -11.36
CA GLY A 183 -20.21 1.71 -10.06
C GLY A 183 -21.41 0.77 -9.84
N ASP A 184 -22.34 0.67 -10.79
CA ASP A 184 -23.42 -0.34 -10.72
C ASP A 184 -22.95 -1.68 -11.31
N GLN A 185 -22.51 -2.57 -10.43
CA GLN A 185 -21.94 -3.88 -10.78
C GLN A 185 -22.89 -4.80 -11.53
N ALA A 186 -24.20 -4.64 -11.31
CA ALA A 186 -25.19 -5.44 -11.99
C ALA A 186 -25.11 -5.23 -13.51
N VAL A 187 -24.71 -4.03 -13.96
CA VAL A 187 -24.63 -3.71 -15.40
C VAL A 187 -23.67 -4.64 -16.13
N PHE A 188 -22.42 -4.74 -15.65
CA PHE A 188 -21.43 -5.60 -16.28
C PHE A 188 -21.73 -7.09 -16.03
N THR A 189 -22.08 -7.45 -14.79
CA THR A 189 -22.32 -8.85 -14.40
C THR A 189 -23.52 -9.45 -15.15
N GLU A 190 -24.63 -8.74 -15.26
CA GLU A 190 -25.80 -9.24 -15.99
C GLU A 190 -25.53 -9.27 -17.51
N ALA A 191 -24.79 -8.30 -18.06
CA ALA A 191 -24.42 -8.31 -19.47
C ALA A 191 -23.56 -9.53 -19.84
N GLN A 192 -22.55 -9.87 -19.04
CA GLN A 192 -21.70 -11.05 -19.31
C GLN A 192 -22.43 -12.38 -19.08
N LEU A 193 -23.39 -12.44 -18.15
CA LEU A 193 -24.25 -13.62 -17.96
C LEU A 193 -25.26 -13.79 -19.10
N ALA A 194 -25.82 -12.70 -19.64
CA ALA A 194 -26.74 -12.76 -20.78
C ALA A 194 -26.07 -13.30 -22.06
N LEU A 195 -24.74 -13.20 -22.17
CA LEU A 195 -23.95 -13.68 -23.29
C LEU A 195 -23.44 -15.12 -23.11
N LEU A 196 -23.93 -15.91 -22.14
CA LEU A 196 -23.48 -17.29 -21.91
C LEU A 196 -23.61 -18.20 -23.16
N ALA A 197 -24.63 -17.97 -23.99
CA ALA A 197 -24.84 -18.71 -25.25
C ALA A 197 -23.98 -18.19 -26.42
N GLU A 198 -23.24 -17.09 -26.23
CA GLU A 198 -22.45 -16.38 -27.24
C GLU A 198 -21.00 -16.21 -26.76
N PRO A 199 -20.21 -17.29 -26.71
CA PRO A 199 -18.92 -17.32 -26.01
C PRO A 199 -17.92 -16.29 -26.53
N ASP A 200 -17.87 -16.03 -27.84
CA ASP A 200 -16.94 -15.05 -28.42
C ASP A 200 -17.25 -13.61 -27.97
N ALA A 201 -18.53 -13.23 -27.96
CA ALA A 201 -18.97 -11.92 -27.49
C ALA A 201 -18.74 -11.78 -25.98
N ARG A 202 -19.05 -12.82 -25.21
CA ARG A 202 -18.81 -12.86 -23.76
C ARG A 202 -17.32 -12.70 -23.43
N GLN A 203 -16.46 -13.47 -24.09
CA GLN A 203 -15.01 -13.41 -23.85
C GLN A 203 -14.44 -12.05 -24.23
N LEU A 204 -14.91 -11.46 -25.33
CA LEU A 204 -14.49 -10.11 -25.72
C LEU A 204 -14.92 -9.06 -24.68
N LEU A 205 -16.15 -9.13 -24.16
CA LEU A 205 -16.65 -8.26 -23.09
C LEU A 205 -15.81 -8.39 -21.81
N ILE A 206 -15.53 -9.63 -21.38
CA ILE A 206 -14.69 -9.92 -20.20
C ILE A 206 -13.28 -9.39 -20.39
N GLN A 207 -12.67 -9.62 -21.55
CA GLN A 207 -11.33 -9.13 -21.82
C GLN A 207 -11.27 -7.60 -21.77
N ARG A 208 -12.29 -6.89 -22.26
CA ARG A 208 -12.34 -5.42 -22.15
C ARG A 208 -12.48 -4.92 -20.73
N ALA A 209 -13.21 -5.64 -19.86
CA ALA A 209 -13.26 -5.28 -18.44
C ALA A 209 -11.94 -5.56 -17.73
N ARG A 210 -11.29 -6.70 -18.05
CA ARG A 210 -9.95 -6.99 -17.54
C ARG A 210 -8.92 -5.95 -17.99
N ASP A 211 -8.99 -5.51 -19.24
CA ASP A 211 -8.13 -4.45 -19.78
C ASP A 211 -8.39 -3.11 -19.07
N ALA A 212 -9.65 -2.73 -18.84
CA ALA A 212 -10.02 -1.50 -18.15
C ALA A 212 -9.45 -1.41 -16.72
N VAL A 213 -9.44 -2.53 -15.99
CA VAL A 213 -8.83 -2.63 -14.66
C VAL A 213 -7.30 -2.69 -14.72
N ALA A 214 -6.74 -3.47 -15.65
CA ALA A 214 -5.29 -3.68 -15.73
C ALA A 214 -4.54 -2.49 -16.33
N PHE A 215 -5.18 -1.71 -17.20
CA PHE A 215 -4.55 -0.61 -17.94
C PHE A 215 -5.36 0.69 -17.78
N PRO A 216 -5.51 1.20 -16.55
CA PRO A 216 -6.35 2.37 -16.33
C PRO A 216 -5.71 3.61 -16.96
N GLU A 217 -6.56 4.45 -17.55
CA GLU A 217 -6.17 5.72 -18.16
C GLU A 217 -6.82 6.86 -17.37
N VAL A 218 -6.02 7.88 -17.04
CA VAL A 218 -6.47 9.07 -16.31
C VAL A 218 -6.37 10.28 -17.22
N LEU A 219 -7.52 10.91 -17.50
CA LEU A 219 -7.60 12.19 -18.17
C LEU A 219 -7.48 13.32 -17.13
N ARG A 220 -6.37 14.04 -17.15
CA ARG A 220 -6.11 15.16 -16.23
C ARG A 220 -6.83 16.43 -16.69
N LYS A 221 -6.97 17.38 -15.76
CA LYS A 221 -7.64 18.67 -16.00
C LYS A 221 -6.96 19.53 -17.06
N ASP A 222 -5.66 19.32 -17.29
CA ASP A 222 -4.89 19.99 -18.34
C ASP A 222 -5.07 19.36 -19.74
N GLY A 223 -5.88 18.31 -19.84
CA GLY A 223 -6.13 17.57 -21.07
C GLY A 223 -5.08 16.50 -21.39
N SER A 224 -4.06 16.32 -20.54
CA SER A 224 -3.12 15.21 -20.67
C SER A 224 -3.77 13.89 -20.27
N VAL A 225 -3.37 12.81 -20.94
CA VAL A 225 -3.75 11.44 -20.60
C VAL A 225 -2.51 10.73 -20.09
N VAL A 226 -2.63 10.11 -18.92
CA VAL A 226 -1.62 9.22 -18.37
C VAL A 226 -2.19 7.82 -18.33
N SER A 227 -1.44 6.87 -18.89
CA SER A 227 -1.81 5.45 -18.90
C SER A 227 -0.94 4.71 -17.90
N PHE A 228 -1.56 3.89 -17.08
CA PHE A 228 -0.89 3.05 -16.09
C PHE A 228 -1.06 1.57 -16.41
N GLU A 229 -0.28 0.75 -15.71
CA GLU A 229 -0.50 -0.67 -15.53
C GLU A 229 -0.76 -0.92 -14.04
N LEU A 230 -1.78 -1.71 -13.73
CA LEU A 230 -2.06 -2.17 -12.38
C LEU A 230 -1.27 -3.45 -12.10
N TRP A 231 -0.50 -3.40 -11.03
CA TRP A 231 0.31 -4.49 -10.51
C TRP A 231 -0.06 -4.74 -9.06
N ALA A 232 0.40 -5.87 -8.50
CA ALA A 232 0.26 -6.12 -7.08
C ALA A 232 1.38 -7.00 -6.52
N LEU A 233 1.64 -6.81 -5.23
CA LEU A 233 2.32 -7.77 -4.38
C LEU A 233 1.27 -8.59 -3.63
N PRO A 234 1.15 -9.91 -3.89
CA PRO A 234 0.33 -10.77 -3.05
C PRO A 234 0.93 -10.84 -1.64
N PHE A 235 0.09 -10.81 -0.62
CA PHE A 235 0.48 -10.73 0.79
C PHE A 235 -0.41 -11.65 1.62
N ALA A 236 0.20 -12.68 2.20
CA ALA A 236 -0.48 -13.65 3.05
C ALA A 236 -0.03 -13.47 4.50
N PHE A 237 -0.96 -13.47 5.44
CA PHE A 237 -0.61 -13.35 6.86
C PHE A 237 -1.62 -14.05 7.77
N SER A 238 -1.17 -14.44 8.96
CA SER A 238 -2.02 -14.96 10.03
C SER A 238 -2.43 -13.88 11.01
N ARG A 239 -3.57 -14.05 11.68
CA ARG A 239 -4.00 -13.26 12.84
C ARG A 239 -4.59 -14.20 13.89
N SER A 240 -4.43 -13.84 15.16
CA SER A 240 -5.12 -14.51 16.28
C SER A 240 -6.47 -13.87 16.61
N GLN A 241 -6.65 -12.61 16.24
CA GLN A 241 -7.85 -11.83 16.47
C GLN A 241 -8.73 -11.76 15.22
N GLY A 242 -10.02 -11.53 15.43
CA GLY A 242 -10.98 -11.34 14.34
C GLY A 242 -10.79 -10.04 13.56
N GLY A 243 -11.38 -10.01 12.35
CA GLY A 243 -11.41 -8.86 11.45
C GLY A 243 -10.14 -8.67 10.63
N VAL A 244 -10.15 -7.78 9.65
CA VAL A 244 -8.95 -7.38 8.90
C VAL A 244 -9.08 -5.89 8.61
N TRP A 245 -8.10 -5.10 9.06
CA TRP A 245 -7.99 -3.72 8.63
C TRP A 245 -7.36 -3.66 7.24
N TRP A 246 -7.82 -2.74 6.40
CA TRP A 246 -7.43 -2.70 4.99
C TRP A 246 -6.65 -1.44 4.59
N HIS A 247 -6.52 -0.42 5.44
CA HIS A 247 -5.84 0.84 5.09
C HIS A 247 -4.54 1.04 5.89
N PHE A 248 -3.42 1.21 5.20
CA PHE A 248 -2.09 1.29 5.80
C PHE A 248 -1.32 2.45 5.14
N PRO A 249 -1.46 3.69 5.64
CA PRO A 249 -0.82 4.89 5.06
C PRO A 249 0.68 4.76 4.86
N ARG A 250 1.36 4.03 5.75
CA ARG A 250 2.81 3.83 5.71
C ARG A 250 3.28 2.95 4.55
N LEU A 251 2.38 2.28 3.82
CA LEU A 251 2.76 1.55 2.60
C LEU A 251 3.30 2.47 1.50
N GLU A 252 3.01 3.77 1.53
CA GLU A 252 3.60 4.74 0.59
C GLU A 252 5.14 4.76 0.63
N ALA A 253 5.75 4.37 1.75
CA ALA A 253 7.21 4.24 1.85
C ALA A 253 7.80 3.21 0.85
N LEU A 254 6.96 2.29 0.34
CA LEU A 254 7.36 1.34 -0.69
C LEU A 254 7.59 1.99 -2.05
N GLU A 255 7.03 3.17 -2.34
CA GLU A 255 7.08 3.74 -3.70
C GLU A 255 8.52 3.90 -4.20
N VAL A 256 9.35 4.60 -3.43
CA VAL A 256 10.76 4.83 -3.77
C VAL A 256 11.55 3.52 -3.73
N ALA A 257 11.37 2.76 -2.65
CA ALA A 257 12.14 1.55 -2.40
C ALA A 257 11.88 0.46 -3.46
N LEU A 258 10.62 0.31 -3.89
CA LEU A 258 10.21 -0.63 -4.93
C LEU A 258 10.60 -0.13 -6.32
N ALA A 259 10.45 1.18 -6.60
CA ALA A 259 10.91 1.76 -7.86
C ALA A 259 12.41 1.54 -8.07
N ASP A 260 13.24 1.78 -7.05
CA ASP A 260 14.68 1.55 -7.09
C ASP A 260 15.03 0.06 -7.25
N ALA A 261 14.35 -0.81 -6.50
CA ALA A 261 14.59 -2.26 -6.56
C ALA A 261 14.21 -2.88 -7.91
N LEU A 262 13.15 -2.36 -8.54
CA LEU A 262 12.68 -2.75 -9.87
C LEU A 262 13.32 -1.93 -11.01
N GLU A 263 14.22 -1.00 -10.66
CA GLU A 263 14.91 -0.08 -11.58
C GLU A 263 13.92 0.68 -12.50
N VAL A 264 12.75 1.06 -11.99
CA VAL A 264 11.78 1.87 -12.75
C VAL A 264 12.46 3.19 -13.15
N PRO A 265 12.28 3.68 -14.40
CA PRO A 265 12.90 4.93 -14.83
C PRO A 265 12.58 6.09 -13.89
N GLU A 266 13.57 6.91 -13.54
CA GLU A 266 13.42 8.00 -12.54
C GLU A 266 12.29 9.01 -12.84
N LYS A 267 11.91 9.14 -14.12
CA LYS A 267 10.84 10.04 -14.56
C LYS A 267 9.46 9.39 -14.57
N SER A 268 9.40 8.07 -14.44
CA SER A 268 8.16 7.32 -14.47
C SER A 268 7.52 7.23 -13.11
N ILE A 269 6.21 7.14 -13.12
CA ILE A 269 5.41 7.05 -11.90
C ILE A 269 5.37 5.59 -11.43
N LEU A 270 5.60 5.38 -10.13
CA LEU A 270 5.18 4.19 -9.39
C LEU A 270 4.47 4.64 -8.12
N TRP A 271 3.19 4.31 -7.97
CA TRP A 271 2.40 4.64 -6.79
C TRP A 271 1.87 3.41 -6.11
N ILE A 272 2.01 3.33 -4.80
CA ILE A 272 1.55 2.21 -3.98
C ILE A 272 0.21 2.60 -3.38
N SER A 273 -0.80 1.74 -3.54
CA SER A 273 -2.07 1.92 -2.84
C SER A 273 -1.87 1.66 -1.35
N PRO A 274 -2.23 2.62 -0.46
CA PRO A 274 -2.27 2.35 0.98
C PRO A 274 -3.35 1.34 1.36
N THR A 275 -4.28 1.05 0.45
CA THR A 275 -5.37 0.09 0.65
C THR A 275 -4.97 -1.30 0.15
N LEU A 276 -5.03 -2.27 1.06
CA LEU A 276 -5.01 -3.70 0.77
C LEU A 276 -6.39 -4.17 0.32
N PHE A 277 -6.41 -5.15 -0.58
CA PHE A 277 -7.64 -5.82 -0.99
C PHE A 277 -7.59 -7.28 -0.56
N THR A 278 -8.52 -7.71 0.29
CA THR A 278 -8.68 -9.13 0.64
C THR A 278 -9.46 -9.88 -0.46
N VAL A 279 -9.44 -11.21 -0.41
CA VAL A 279 -10.25 -12.05 -1.30
C VAL A 279 -11.72 -11.64 -1.27
N ASP A 280 -12.29 -11.46 -0.07
CA ASP A 280 -13.70 -11.14 0.09
C ASP A 280 -14.06 -9.79 -0.52
N MET A 281 -13.21 -8.78 -0.32
CA MET A 281 -13.41 -7.44 -0.89
C MET A 281 -13.38 -7.46 -2.42
N LEU A 282 -12.45 -8.22 -3.01
CA LEU A 282 -12.37 -8.37 -4.46
C LEU A 282 -13.58 -9.14 -5.01
N ASN A 283 -14.05 -10.14 -4.29
CA ASN A 283 -15.18 -10.97 -4.67
C ASN A 283 -16.53 -10.27 -4.54
N GLU A 284 -16.72 -9.45 -3.51
CA GLU A 284 -17.96 -8.70 -3.28
C GLU A 284 -18.31 -7.82 -4.50
N ARG A 285 -17.27 -7.27 -5.14
CA ARG A 285 -17.40 -6.30 -6.23
C ARG A 285 -16.85 -6.80 -7.57
N GLY A 286 -16.51 -8.09 -7.65
CA GLY A 286 -15.96 -8.74 -8.85
C GLY A 286 -14.76 -7.99 -9.44
N CYS A 287 -13.87 -7.47 -8.59
CA CYS A 287 -12.74 -6.61 -8.96
C CYS A 287 -13.08 -5.31 -9.73
N GLN A 288 -14.36 -4.97 -9.95
CA GLN A 288 -14.77 -3.88 -10.84
C GLN A 288 -14.33 -2.50 -10.29
N ASP A 289 -14.39 -2.33 -8.98
CA ASP A 289 -14.07 -1.07 -8.30
C ASP A 289 -12.60 -0.63 -8.46
N LEU A 290 -11.71 -1.56 -8.82
CA LEU A 290 -10.29 -1.25 -9.05
C LEU A 290 -10.08 -0.28 -10.21
N VAL A 291 -11.06 -0.14 -11.11
CA VAL A 291 -11.03 0.89 -12.17
C VAL A 291 -10.94 2.31 -11.59
N GLN A 292 -11.38 2.51 -10.34
CA GLN A 292 -11.34 3.80 -9.64
C GLN A 292 -9.96 4.10 -9.02
N LEU A 293 -9.09 3.10 -8.89
CA LEU A 293 -7.86 3.23 -8.13
C LEU A 293 -6.94 4.31 -8.72
N ALA A 294 -6.68 4.26 -10.02
CA ALA A 294 -5.82 5.24 -10.70
C ALA A 294 -6.35 6.67 -10.65
N PRO A 295 -7.61 6.98 -11.00
CA PRO A 295 -8.10 8.36 -10.92
C PRO A 295 -8.14 8.90 -9.48
N VAL A 296 -8.37 8.05 -8.47
CA VAL A 296 -8.33 8.46 -7.06
C VAL A 296 -6.90 8.76 -6.60
N MET A 297 -5.95 7.88 -6.94
CA MET A 297 -4.54 8.07 -6.58
C MET A 297 -3.90 9.26 -7.33
N ASP A 298 -4.22 9.47 -8.61
CA ASP A 298 -3.75 10.65 -9.37
C ASP A 298 -4.27 11.97 -8.77
N ALA A 299 -5.43 11.94 -8.11
CA ALA A 299 -5.96 13.07 -7.37
C ALA A 299 -5.29 13.32 -6.00
N GLY A 300 -4.33 12.47 -5.60
CA GLY A 300 -3.66 12.53 -4.29
C GLY A 300 -4.52 12.03 -3.13
N CYS A 301 -5.49 11.16 -3.42
CA CYS A 301 -6.42 10.58 -2.47
C CYS A 301 -6.18 9.07 -2.32
N ASP A 302 -6.70 8.50 -1.23
CA ASP A 302 -6.65 7.06 -1.00
C ASP A 302 -7.98 6.44 -1.40
N PHE A 303 -7.93 5.32 -2.12
CA PHE A 303 -9.14 4.61 -2.48
C PHE A 303 -9.68 3.81 -1.31
N ALA A 304 -10.94 4.04 -0.97
CA ALA A 304 -11.67 3.33 0.06
C ALA A 304 -12.72 2.41 -0.59
N PRO A 305 -12.56 1.08 -0.53
CA PRO A 305 -13.51 0.13 -1.11
C PRO A 305 -14.86 0.13 -0.37
N LEU A 306 -14.85 0.53 0.90
CA LEU A 306 -16.01 0.63 1.77
C LEU A 306 -15.94 1.94 2.56
N ASP A 307 -17.05 2.30 3.22
CA ASP A 307 -17.08 3.45 4.12
C ASP A 307 -15.98 3.33 5.20
N PRO A 308 -15.03 4.28 5.29
CA PRO A 308 -13.88 4.16 6.19
C PRO A 308 -14.26 4.12 7.67
N GLU A 309 -15.21 4.96 8.11
CA GLU A 309 -15.60 5.06 9.52
C GLU A 309 -16.29 3.76 9.98
N SER A 310 -17.24 3.27 9.19
CA SER A 310 -17.94 2.01 9.46
C SER A 310 -17.00 0.80 9.40
N SER A 311 -16.06 0.82 8.46
CA SER A 311 -15.05 -0.24 8.34
C SER A 311 -14.13 -0.27 9.56
N ARG A 312 -13.67 0.90 10.03
CA ARG A 312 -12.83 0.99 11.21
C ARG A 312 -13.58 0.53 12.45
N ALA A 313 -14.83 0.95 12.62
CA ALA A 313 -15.67 0.48 13.73
C ALA A 313 -15.86 -1.05 13.73
N THR A 314 -16.11 -1.64 12.56
CA THR A 314 -16.24 -3.10 12.39
C THR A 314 -14.95 -3.83 12.77
N TYR A 315 -13.81 -3.34 12.27
CA TYR A 315 -12.50 -3.90 12.63
C TYR A 315 -12.19 -3.78 14.13
N GLU A 316 -12.45 -2.62 14.73
CA GLU A 316 -12.23 -2.36 16.15
C GLU A 316 -13.11 -3.23 17.06
N ALA A 317 -14.31 -3.60 16.61
CA ALA A 317 -15.17 -4.55 17.29
C ALA A 317 -14.63 -5.99 17.13
N ALA A 318 -14.29 -6.39 15.90
CA ALA A 318 -13.84 -7.74 15.59
C ALA A 318 -12.48 -8.07 16.21
N ARG A 319 -11.55 -7.10 16.32
CA ARG A 319 -10.21 -7.36 16.88
C ARG A 319 -10.22 -7.74 18.37
N LYS A 320 -11.35 -7.55 19.05
CA LYS A 320 -11.54 -7.95 20.46
C LYS A 320 -11.91 -9.42 20.62
N THR A 321 -12.26 -10.12 19.54
CA THR A 321 -12.59 -11.55 19.59
C THR A 321 -11.37 -12.40 19.24
N ASN A 322 -11.20 -13.51 19.95
CA ASN A 322 -10.21 -14.52 19.60
C ASN A 322 -10.77 -15.42 18.49
N ASP A 323 -10.49 -15.02 17.25
CA ASP A 323 -10.92 -15.72 16.04
C ASP A 323 -9.71 -15.81 15.10
N PRO A 324 -8.91 -16.87 15.19
CA PRO A 324 -7.70 -17.01 14.40
C PRO A 324 -8.01 -17.14 12.91
N GLN A 325 -7.36 -16.31 12.10
CA GLN A 325 -7.62 -16.21 10.67
C GLN A 325 -6.31 -16.29 9.87
N LEU A 326 -6.42 -16.90 8.69
CA LEU A 326 -5.40 -16.89 7.66
C LEU A 326 -5.94 -16.03 6.51
N VAL A 327 -5.23 -14.95 6.21
CA VAL A 327 -5.70 -13.90 5.30
C VAL A 327 -4.81 -13.87 4.07
N MET A 328 -5.44 -13.81 2.90
CA MET A 328 -4.81 -13.50 1.63
C MET A 328 -5.29 -12.14 1.16
N ALA A 329 -4.34 -11.26 0.86
CA ALA A 329 -4.59 -9.92 0.35
C ALA A 329 -3.60 -9.55 -0.75
N TRP A 330 -3.85 -8.43 -1.41
CA TRP A 330 -2.96 -7.84 -2.41
C TRP A 330 -2.69 -6.39 -2.06
N ILE A 331 -1.42 -5.98 -2.17
CA ILE A 331 -0.98 -4.58 -2.16
C ILE A 331 -0.93 -4.13 -3.62
N PRO A 332 -1.93 -3.37 -4.11
CA PRO A 332 -1.91 -2.88 -5.47
C PRO A 332 -0.91 -1.73 -5.62
N PHE A 333 -0.34 -1.60 -6.81
CA PHE A 333 0.43 -0.43 -7.19
C PHE A 333 0.27 -0.15 -8.68
N LEU A 334 0.34 1.14 -9.01
CA LEU A 334 0.26 1.65 -10.37
C LEU A 334 1.65 1.99 -10.84
N VAL A 335 1.99 1.57 -12.05
CA VAL A 335 3.21 1.99 -12.74
C VAL A 335 2.86 2.58 -14.08
N GLU A 336 3.57 3.61 -14.52
CA GLU A 336 3.36 4.16 -15.86
C GLU A 336 3.52 3.06 -16.93
N ARG A 337 2.60 3.03 -17.89
CA ARG A 337 2.51 1.93 -18.87
C ARG A 337 3.82 1.75 -19.63
N GLY A 338 4.34 0.52 -19.65
CA GLY A 338 5.60 0.17 -20.28
C GLY A 338 6.87 0.51 -19.49
N ALA A 339 6.77 1.18 -18.34
CA ALA A 339 7.94 1.54 -17.52
C ALA A 339 8.52 0.33 -16.75
N LEU A 340 7.73 -0.73 -16.55
CA LEU A 340 8.14 -1.97 -15.89
C LEU A 340 7.86 -3.20 -16.77
N PRO A 341 8.81 -3.61 -17.63
CA PRO A 341 8.67 -4.83 -18.42
C PRO A 341 8.61 -6.10 -17.53
N MET A 342 7.74 -7.05 -17.88
CA MET A 342 7.53 -8.28 -17.10
C MET A 342 8.81 -9.10 -16.88
N ASP A 343 9.65 -9.27 -17.90
CA ASP A 343 10.91 -10.02 -17.78
C ASP A 343 11.88 -9.37 -16.79
N LYS A 344 11.87 -8.03 -16.74
CA LYS A 344 12.66 -7.27 -15.79
C LYS A 344 12.14 -7.44 -14.37
N ALA A 345 10.82 -7.33 -14.17
CA ALA A 345 10.19 -7.54 -12.87
C ALA A 345 10.49 -8.95 -12.32
N ARG A 346 10.39 -9.99 -13.17
CA ARG A 346 10.72 -11.37 -12.79
C ARG A 346 12.18 -11.54 -12.38
N ARG A 347 13.11 -10.95 -13.14
CA ARG A 347 14.55 -11.00 -12.82
C ARG A 347 14.88 -10.30 -11.50
N LEU A 348 14.22 -9.18 -11.21
CA LEU A 348 14.46 -8.35 -10.03
C LEU A 348 13.56 -8.69 -8.84
N ALA A 349 12.67 -9.69 -8.97
CA ALA A 349 11.67 -10.05 -7.98
C ALA A 349 12.25 -10.28 -6.57
N ARG A 350 13.40 -10.97 -6.47
CA ARG A 350 14.04 -11.23 -5.18
C ARG A 350 14.48 -9.93 -4.49
N ARG A 351 15.14 -9.04 -5.24
CA ARG A 351 15.59 -7.73 -4.74
C ARG A 351 14.40 -6.88 -4.30
N ALA A 352 13.32 -6.87 -5.09
CA ALA A 352 12.09 -6.17 -4.75
C ALA A 352 11.48 -6.70 -3.44
N LEU A 353 11.45 -8.02 -3.24
CA LEU A 353 10.94 -8.64 -2.01
C LEU A 353 11.80 -8.32 -0.79
N ASP A 354 13.12 -8.41 -0.92
CA ASP A 354 14.04 -8.17 0.19
C ASP A 354 13.93 -6.71 0.71
N VAL A 355 13.65 -5.75 -0.19
CA VAL A 355 13.42 -4.34 0.17
C VAL A 355 11.99 -4.07 0.63
N ALA A 356 10.98 -4.70 0.01
CA ALA A 356 9.58 -4.45 0.33
C ALA A 356 9.13 -5.06 1.66
N MET A 357 9.58 -6.28 1.98
CA MET A 357 9.08 -7.03 3.14
C MET A 357 9.22 -6.24 4.47
N PRO A 358 10.39 -5.65 4.82
CA PRO A 358 10.52 -4.90 6.07
C PRO A 358 9.56 -3.71 6.14
N LEU A 359 9.36 -3.00 5.03
CA LEU A 359 8.48 -1.84 4.95
C LEU A 359 7.01 -2.23 5.06
N VAL A 360 6.60 -3.32 4.39
CA VAL A 360 5.25 -3.90 4.55
C VAL A 360 5.02 -4.28 6.01
N GLN A 361 5.97 -4.98 6.63
CA GLN A 361 5.85 -5.40 8.02
C GLN A 361 5.69 -4.22 8.98
N GLN A 362 6.49 -3.17 8.80
CA GLN A 362 6.39 -1.94 9.59
C GLN A 362 5.07 -1.20 9.38
N ALA A 363 4.60 -1.11 8.13
CA ALA A 363 3.34 -0.44 7.80
C ALA A 363 2.14 -1.17 8.39
N VAL A 364 2.10 -2.51 8.27
CA VAL A 364 1.01 -3.33 8.79
C VAL A 364 1.02 -3.33 10.33
N ALA A 365 2.19 -3.50 10.95
CA ALA A 365 2.32 -3.53 12.42
C ALA A 365 1.94 -2.21 13.10
N ALA A 366 1.99 -1.08 12.38
CA ALA A 366 1.55 0.21 12.90
C ALA A 366 0.03 0.30 13.12
N GLU A 367 -0.76 -0.48 12.37
CA GLU A 367 -2.23 -0.38 12.36
C GLU A 367 -2.93 -1.66 12.86
N MET A 368 -2.27 -2.81 12.70
CA MET A 368 -2.88 -4.12 12.92
C MET A 368 -1.88 -5.13 13.48
N GLU A 369 -2.28 -5.84 14.53
CA GLU A 369 -1.57 -7.02 15.03
C GLU A 369 -1.77 -8.19 14.05
N TYR A 370 -0.67 -8.83 13.66
CA TYR A 370 -0.63 -10.02 12.82
C TYR A 370 0.51 -10.96 13.26
N GLY A 371 0.44 -12.22 12.85
CA GLY A 371 1.44 -13.25 13.13
C GLY A 371 2.42 -13.44 11.99
N GLU A 372 2.59 -14.68 11.54
CA GLU A 372 3.44 -14.98 10.38
C GLU A 372 2.89 -14.30 9.12
N ALA A 373 3.80 -13.80 8.28
CA ALA A 373 3.47 -13.16 7.02
C ALA A 373 4.45 -13.56 5.91
N GLU A 374 3.93 -13.62 4.69
CA GLU A 374 4.64 -13.97 3.46
C GLU A 374 4.25 -12.97 2.36
N LEU A 375 5.26 -12.40 1.72
CA LEU A 375 5.10 -11.49 0.58
C LEU A 375 5.57 -12.18 -0.69
N PHE A 376 4.76 -12.12 -1.74
CA PHE A 376 5.04 -12.74 -3.03
C PHE A 376 5.49 -11.70 -4.05
N ALA A 377 6.22 -12.17 -5.07
CA ALA A 377 6.83 -11.31 -6.08
C ALA A 377 5.81 -10.38 -6.75
N PRO A 378 6.21 -9.14 -7.09
CA PRO A 378 5.32 -8.22 -7.80
C PRO A 378 5.02 -8.74 -9.20
N LEU A 379 3.73 -8.78 -9.54
CA LEU A 379 3.23 -9.24 -10.84
C LEU A 379 2.12 -8.31 -11.36
N PRO A 380 1.85 -8.30 -12.68
CA PRO A 380 0.67 -7.63 -13.22
C PRO A 380 -0.60 -8.15 -12.54
N TRP A 381 -1.59 -7.29 -12.35
CA TRP A 381 -2.75 -7.54 -11.47
C TRP A 381 -3.36 -8.95 -11.60
N TRP A 382 -3.76 -9.35 -12.81
CA TRP A 382 -4.41 -10.65 -13.04
C TRP A 382 -3.46 -11.85 -12.80
N GLU A 383 -2.16 -11.70 -13.10
CA GLU A 383 -1.16 -12.72 -12.77
C GLU A 383 -0.91 -12.79 -11.26
N ALA A 384 -0.91 -11.66 -10.55
CA ALA A 384 -0.76 -11.58 -9.11
C ALA A 384 -1.93 -12.25 -8.37
N LEU A 385 -3.17 -12.04 -8.83
CA LEU A 385 -4.34 -12.72 -8.27
C LEU A 385 -4.26 -14.24 -8.47
N SER A 386 -3.99 -14.68 -9.71
CA SER A 386 -3.95 -16.11 -10.04
C SER A 386 -2.81 -16.85 -9.32
N SER A 387 -1.61 -16.30 -9.35
CA SER A 387 -0.44 -16.92 -8.70
C SER A 387 -0.55 -16.91 -7.18
N GLY A 388 -0.99 -15.78 -6.59
CA GLY A 388 -1.22 -15.64 -5.16
C GLY A 388 -2.26 -16.65 -4.65
N MET A 389 -3.41 -16.74 -5.32
CA MET A 389 -4.45 -17.69 -4.93
C MET A 389 -4.04 -19.15 -5.11
N ARG A 390 -3.35 -19.48 -6.20
CA ARG A 390 -2.83 -20.84 -6.40
C ARG A 390 -1.84 -21.22 -5.29
N ALA A 391 -0.87 -20.35 -4.99
CA ALA A 391 0.11 -20.60 -3.93
C ALA A 391 -0.59 -20.76 -2.58
N TRP A 392 -1.54 -19.88 -2.28
CA TRP A 392 -2.32 -19.90 -1.04
C TRP A 392 -3.13 -21.19 -0.85
N ASN A 393 -3.94 -21.56 -1.86
CA ASN A 393 -4.75 -22.77 -1.84
C ASN A 393 -3.89 -24.02 -1.66
N ARG A 394 -2.80 -24.14 -2.43
CA ARG A 394 -1.87 -25.28 -2.35
C ARG A 394 -1.18 -25.36 -0.99
N LYS A 395 -0.75 -24.23 -0.42
CA LYS A 395 -0.10 -24.19 0.91
C LYS A 395 -1.06 -24.68 1.99
N ARG A 396 -2.29 -24.19 2.02
CA ARG A 396 -3.30 -24.59 3.01
C ARG A 396 -3.64 -26.07 2.90
N LEU A 397 -3.96 -26.54 1.70
CA LEU A 397 -4.28 -27.94 1.46
C LEU A 397 -3.09 -28.85 1.79
N GLY A 398 -1.88 -28.48 1.37
CA GLY A 398 -0.67 -29.25 1.60
C GLY A 398 -0.35 -29.42 3.08
N VAL A 399 -0.44 -28.35 3.88
CA VAL A 399 -0.21 -28.40 5.33
C VAL A 399 -1.23 -29.32 6.00
N THR A 400 -2.52 -29.16 5.72
CA THR A 400 -3.57 -30.00 6.33
C THR A 400 -3.43 -31.47 5.91
N ALA A 401 -3.17 -31.73 4.63
CA ALA A 401 -2.98 -33.08 4.12
C ALA A 401 -1.73 -33.75 4.72
N ALA A 402 -0.63 -33.02 4.89
CA ALA A 402 0.60 -33.55 5.48
C ALA A 402 0.40 -33.94 6.96
N LEU A 403 -0.30 -33.11 7.74
CA LEU A 403 -0.62 -33.39 9.14
C LEU A 403 -1.49 -34.64 9.29
N LEU A 404 -2.50 -34.80 8.42
CA LEU A 404 -3.33 -36.01 8.40
C LEU A 404 -2.55 -37.24 7.91
N ALA A 405 -1.74 -37.10 6.86
CA ALA A 405 -0.95 -38.21 6.34
C ALA A 405 0.02 -38.77 7.39
N ALA A 406 0.60 -37.89 8.23
CA ALA A 406 1.48 -38.28 9.32
C ALA A 406 0.76 -39.13 10.39
N SER A 407 -0.52 -38.86 10.67
CA SER A 407 -1.30 -39.62 11.65
C SER A 407 -1.91 -40.90 11.08
N GLN A 408 -2.19 -40.93 9.77
CA GLN A 408 -2.89 -42.05 9.10
C GLN A 408 -1.96 -43.01 8.34
N GLY A 409 -0.65 -42.79 8.38
CA GLY A 409 0.36 -43.69 7.82
C GLY A 409 0.63 -43.51 6.31
N GLY A 410 0.36 -42.32 5.76
CA GLY A 410 0.70 -41.95 4.39
C GLY A 410 -0.41 -41.22 3.64
N ILE A 411 -0.03 -40.44 2.63
CA ILE A 411 -0.98 -39.70 1.77
C ILE A 411 -1.82 -40.64 0.90
N ASP A 412 -1.30 -41.83 0.58
CA ASP A 412 -1.98 -42.87 -0.18
C ASP A 412 -3.21 -43.44 0.54
N LYS A 413 -3.32 -43.22 1.87
CA LYS A 413 -4.47 -43.59 2.69
C LYS A 413 -5.59 -42.57 2.67
N LEU A 414 -5.35 -41.38 2.12
CA LEU A 414 -6.31 -40.29 2.10
C LEU A 414 -7.05 -40.22 0.77
N GLU A 415 -8.27 -39.68 0.81
CA GLU A 415 -9.05 -39.26 -0.34
C GLU A 415 -9.70 -37.90 -0.08
N ALA A 416 -9.98 -37.17 -1.15
CA ALA A 416 -10.61 -35.87 -1.10
C ALA A 416 -12.01 -35.91 -1.75
N VAL A 417 -12.97 -35.29 -1.08
CA VAL A 417 -14.29 -35.02 -1.64
C VAL A 417 -14.50 -33.52 -1.62
N ALA A 418 -14.75 -32.93 -2.78
CA ALA A 418 -14.92 -31.49 -2.89
C ALA A 418 -16.35 -31.13 -3.28
N GLU A 419 -16.91 -30.15 -2.59
CA GLU A 419 -18.26 -29.61 -2.81
C GLU A 419 -18.15 -28.11 -3.06
N TYR A 420 -18.81 -27.60 -4.11
CA TYR A 420 -18.81 -26.16 -4.36
C TYR A 420 -19.75 -25.45 -3.37
N GLN A 421 -19.22 -24.45 -2.67
CA GLN A 421 -19.92 -23.63 -1.70
C GLN A 421 -19.94 -22.18 -2.20
N PRO A 422 -21.09 -21.68 -2.69
CA PRO A 422 -21.21 -20.30 -3.20
C PRO A 422 -20.83 -19.23 -2.17
N GLU A 423 -21.06 -19.48 -0.88
CA GLU A 423 -20.87 -18.53 0.22
C GLU A 423 -19.40 -18.16 0.41
N ILE A 424 -18.49 -19.12 0.19
CA ILE A 424 -17.04 -18.90 0.24
C ILE A 424 -16.45 -18.68 -1.16
N GLN A 425 -17.29 -18.65 -2.20
CA GLN A 425 -16.88 -18.60 -3.61
C GLN A 425 -15.75 -19.61 -3.92
N GLY A 426 -15.96 -20.87 -3.55
CA GLY A 426 -14.91 -21.88 -3.56
C GLY A 426 -15.43 -23.30 -3.41
N PHE A 427 -14.51 -24.25 -3.37
CA PHE A 427 -14.81 -25.64 -3.02
C PHE A 427 -14.43 -25.89 -1.56
N GLU A 428 -15.35 -26.45 -0.79
CA GLU A 428 -15.00 -27.06 0.48
C GLU A 428 -14.45 -28.46 0.21
N VAL A 429 -13.16 -28.67 0.50
CA VAL A 429 -12.46 -29.93 0.30
C VAL A 429 -12.43 -30.70 1.62
N ALA A 430 -13.22 -31.76 1.69
CA ALA A 430 -13.22 -32.71 2.80
C ALA A 430 -12.17 -33.80 2.58
N LEU A 431 -11.25 -33.95 3.54
CA LEU A 431 -10.23 -35.00 3.56
C LEU A 431 -10.71 -36.16 4.42
N ARG A 432 -10.62 -37.39 3.89
CA ARG A 432 -11.07 -38.64 4.55
C ARG A 432 -10.00 -39.72 4.46
N VAL A 433 -10.06 -40.68 5.36
CA VAL A 433 -9.31 -41.94 5.24
C VAL A 433 -10.09 -42.88 4.34
N LYS A 434 -9.44 -43.48 3.34
CA LYS A 434 -10.05 -44.43 2.41
C LYS A 434 -10.79 -45.54 3.15
N GLY A 435 -12.04 -45.77 2.77
CA GLY A 435 -12.91 -46.79 3.39
C GLY A 435 -13.55 -46.35 4.71
N ARG A 436 -13.39 -45.08 5.12
CA ARG A 436 -14.16 -44.45 6.20
C ARG A 436 -14.98 -43.30 5.63
N ASP A 437 -16.23 -43.19 6.09
CA ASP A 437 -17.11 -42.09 5.69
C ASP A 437 -16.88 -40.81 6.51
N GLU A 438 -16.12 -40.89 7.59
CA GLU A 438 -15.84 -39.76 8.48
C GLU A 438 -14.88 -38.74 7.84
N VAL A 439 -15.20 -37.46 8.02
CA VAL A 439 -14.39 -36.34 7.54
C VAL A 439 -13.38 -35.96 8.63
N GLU A 440 -12.10 -36.11 8.33
CA GLU A 440 -11.00 -35.84 9.26
C GLU A 440 -10.62 -34.35 9.26
N ALA A 441 -10.71 -33.68 8.10
CA ALA A 441 -10.51 -32.24 7.99
C ALA A 441 -11.25 -31.63 6.81
N ARG A 442 -11.47 -30.32 6.88
CA ARG A 442 -12.04 -29.50 5.81
C ARG A 442 -11.09 -28.35 5.47
N VAL A 443 -10.84 -28.14 4.19
CA VAL A 443 -9.99 -27.05 3.70
C VAL A 443 -10.72 -26.36 2.54
N PRO A 444 -10.91 -25.04 2.58
CA PRO A 444 -11.49 -24.34 1.44
C PRO A 444 -10.44 -24.17 0.34
N TRP A 445 -10.88 -24.37 -0.90
CA TRP A 445 -10.17 -24.10 -2.13
C TRP A 445 -10.89 -22.99 -2.88
N LEU A 446 -10.40 -21.77 -2.73
CA LEU A 446 -11.11 -20.58 -3.18
C LEU A 446 -10.92 -20.33 -4.69
N VAL A 447 -11.94 -19.79 -5.36
CA VAL A 447 -11.83 -19.33 -6.75
C VAL A 447 -10.96 -18.07 -6.81
N VAL A 448 -10.21 -17.90 -7.89
CA VAL A 448 -9.44 -16.67 -8.13
C VAL A 448 -10.40 -15.50 -8.34
N PRO A 449 -10.27 -14.38 -7.59
CA PRO A 449 -11.09 -13.20 -7.83
C PRO A 449 -10.90 -12.67 -9.25
N ASP A 450 -12.01 -12.28 -9.90
CA ASP A 450 -12.02 -11.80 -11.28
C ASP A 450 -13.31 -10.99 -11.55
N VAL A 451 -13.35 -10.25 -12.66
CA VAL A 451 -14.59 -9.66 -13.20
C VAL A 451 -15.57 -10.74 -13.69
N ALA A 452 -15.07 -11.93 -14.02
CA ALA A 452 -15.86 -13.12 -14.32
C ALA A 452 -15.17 -14.37 -13.73
N PRO A 453 -15.39 -14.69 -12.43
CA PRO A 453 -14.74 -15.81 -11.76
C PRO A 453 -14.99 -17.15 -12.46
N ASP A 454 -13.94 -17.97 -12.61
CA ASP A 454 -13.98 -19.25 -13.32
C ASP A 454 -13.88 -20.43 -12.34
N ARG A 455 -15.05 -20.96 -11.96
CA ARG A 455 -15.18 -22.14 -11.11
C ARG A 455 -14.53 -23.38 -11.73
N ASP A 456 -14.60 -23.54 -13.05
CA ASP A 456 -14.09 -24.74 -13.73
C ASP A 456 -12.56 -24.70 -13.83
N ALA A 457 -11.96 -23.51 -13.92
CA ALA A 457 -10.51 -23.34 -13.73
C ALA A 457 -10.07 -23.70 -12.30
N ALA A 458 -10.81 -23.26 -11.28
CA ALA A 458 -10.50 -23.58 -9.89
C ALA A 458 -10.59 -25.10 -9.61
N TRP A 459 -11.61 -25.77 -10.18
CA TRP A 459 -11.74 -27.23 -10.10
C TRP A 459 -10.57 -27.95 -10.76
N ARG A 460 -10.16 -27.52 -11.96
CA ARG A 460 -9.00 -28.09 -12.66
C ARG A 460 -7.72 -27.94 -11.85
N ASP A 461 -7.46 -26.76 -11.30
CA ASP A 461 -6.26 -26.53 -10.46
C ASP A 461 -6.26 -27.40 -9.19
N LEU A 462 -7.42 -27.59 -8.54
CA LEU A 462 -7.57 -28.51 -7.41
C LEU A 462 -7.30 -29.96 -7.82
N ALA A 463 -7.93 -30.41 -8.92
CA ALA A 463 -7.78 -31.76 -9.42
C ALA A 463 -6.34 -32.07 -9.83
N ASP A 464 -5.65 -31.11 -10.45
CA ASP A 464 -4.24 -31.24 -10.82
C ASP A 464 -3.35 -31.31 -9.57
N CYS A 465 -3.58 -30.43 -8.58
CA CYS A 465 -2.85 -30.44 -7.32
C CYS A 465 -2.98 -31.78 -6.57
N LEU A 466 -4.19 -32.33 -6.46
CA LEU A 466 -4.42 -33.60 -5.77
C LEU A 466 -3.89 -34.80 -6.56
N ARG A 467 -3.94 -34.74 -7.91
CA ARG A 467 -3.34 -35.74 -8.78
C ARG A 467 -1.82 -35.78 -8.63
N GLU A 468 -1.15 -34.62 -8.60
CA GLU A 468 0.28 -34.48 -8.33
C GLU A 468 0.67 -35.11 -6.97
N ALA A 469 -0.21 -34.99 -5.97
CA ALA A 469 -0.02 -35.56 -4.64
C ALA A 469 -0.42 -37.06 -4.53
N GLY A 470 -0.95 -37.68 -5.59
CA GLY A 470 -1.41 -39.07 -5.57
C GLY A 470 -2.69 -39.31 -4.74
N MET A 471 -3.46 -38.27 -4.45
CA MET A 471 -4.69 -38.34 -3.67
C MET A 471 -5.92 -38.35 -4.60
N PRO A 472 -6.79 -39.38 -4.53
CA PRO A 472 -8.03 -39.39 -5.31
C PRO A 472 -8.95 -38.22 -4.95
N LEU A 473 -9.56 -37.62 -5.96
CA LEU A 473 -10.57 -36.56 -5.82
C LEU A 473 -11.90 -37.02 -6.41
N SER A 474 -12.99 -36.80 -5.66
CA SER A 474 -14.35 -36.92 -6.16
C SER A 474 -15.12 -35.62 -5.92
N GLN A 475 -16.12 -35.36 -6.76
CA GLN A 475 -17.00 -34.20 -6.62
C GLN A 475 -18.31 -34.63 -5.95
N SER A 476 -18.69 -33.94 -4.88
CA SER A 476 -20.05 -34.00 -4.35
C SER A 476 -20.89 -32.93 -5.05
N VAL A 477 -22.02 -33.34 -5.62
CA VAL A 477 -23.04 -32.39 -6.07
C VAL A 477 -24.00 -32.20 -4.92
N ALA A 478 -24.11 -30.98 -4.40
CA ALA A 478 -25.08 -30.63 -3.36
C ALA A 478 -26.46 -31.17 -3.76
N ARG A 479 -27.11 -31.93 -2.87
CA ARG A 479 -28.53 -32.24 -3.04
C ARG A 479 -29.25 -30.90 -2.85
N LEU A 480 -29.75 -30.33 -3.95
CA LEU A 480 -30.67 -29.19 -3.90
C LEU A 480 -31.82 -29.59 -2.97
N HIS A 481 -31.90 -28.95 -1.80
CA HIS A 481 -32.96 -29.15 -0.82
C HIS A 481 -34.14 -28.24 -1.12
#